data_AF-A0A830CY79-F1
#
_entry.id   AF-A0A830CY79-F1
#
_cell.length_a   1.000
_cell.length_b   1.000
_cell.length_c   1.000
_cell.angle_alpha   90.00
_cell.angle_beta   90.00
_cell.angle_gamma   90.00
#
_symmetry.space_group_name_H-M   'P 1'
#
loop_
_entity.id
_entity.type
_entity.pdbx_description
1 polymer ?
#
loop_
_entity_poly.entity_id
_entity_poly.type
_entity_poly.pdbx_seq_one_letter_code
_entity_poly.pdbx_strand_id
1 'polypeptide(L)'
;MGCTTSVYAIGKTKKKKKIIPEVSVFVPFLRVPLQTDVLKTLRGLIPKDLAHRINSLRNQIVFITENTGGSAISELTKALEQYLSLVIGLTKKEYGLQDLVEFRWKELDDGKQEICTASSWLELISVLHMMAMLMLMDANLKLIPKDSSMSERLVSPDCMRDAVDILVKAAGYLNSCQDVILRLPPDVKDKLPSNMQGSVLEAISHQALGQGTEIQLGLAVQSQNATLPVKRRLACEQLSFFSQAYFCLSEADNGAAGKKQLLYLKWKHLEAKAAAYYYHGLILDKGTEPSCHVSAVCCFLASEELLTESKKACLTFCLAHPITRASPPWGAMKHLHKKIPEMASKKSQMYGYLLDQEK
;
A
#
# COMPACT_ATOMS: atom_id res chain seq x y z
N MET A 1 18.97 -28.16 -57.64
CA MET A 1 18.81 -29.47 -56.95
C MET A 1 19.44 -29.33 -55.56
N GLY A 2 18.78 -29.52 -54.43
CA GLY A 2 17.39 -29.83 -54.10
C GLY A 2 17.18 -29.51 -52.60
N CYS A 3 15.95 -29.17 -52.24
CA CYS A 3 15.50 -29.14 -50.85
C CYS A 3 15.35 -30.56 -50.29
N THR A 4 15.70 -30.78 -49.03
CA THR A 4 14.94 -31.69 -48.14
C THR A 4 14.93 -31.17 -46.71
N THR A 5 13.72 -31.22 -46.17
CA THR A 5 13.14 -30.79 -44.90
C THR A 5 13.57 -31.67 -43.72
N SER A 6 13.54 -31.11 -42.51
CA SER A 6 13.33 -31.86 -41.27
C SER A 6 12.26 -31.16 -40.43
N VAL A 7 11.30 -31.94 -39.97
CA VAL A 7 9.97 -31.61 -39.45
C VAL A 7 9.99 -31.46 -37.92
N TYR A 8 9.29 -30.42 -37.44
CA TYR A 8 8.62 -30.22 -36.15
C TYR A 8 9.15 -30.88 -34.85
N ALA A 9 9.44 -30.01 -33.87
CA ALA A 9 9.08 -30.25 -32.47
C ALA A 9 8.30 -29.04 -31.93
N ILE A 10 6.97 -29.15 -32.00
CA ILE A 10 6.02 -28.39 -31.18
C ILE A 10 6.34 -28.67 -29.71
N GLY A 11 6.30 -27.62 -28.88
CA GLY A 11 6.17 -27.78 -27.43
C GLY A 11 7.48 -27.70 -26.64
N LYS A 12 8.08 -26.52 -26.56
CA LYS A 12 8.75 -26.07 -25.33
C LYS A 12 8.38 -24.62 -25.08
N THR A 13 7.40 -24.44 -24.20
CA THR A 13 7.11 -23.20 -23.50
C THR A 13 8.43 -22.54 -23.09
N LYS A 14 8.77 -21.41 -23.74
CA LYS A 14 9.77 -20.49 -23.22
C LYS A 14 9.38 -20.20 -21.79
N LYS A 15 10.14 -20.70 -20.81
CA LYS A 15 10.04 -20.32 -19.40
C LYS A 15 10.10 -18.78 -19.39
N LYS A 16 8.95 -18.10 -19.30
CA LYS A 16 8.90 -16.65 -19.06
C LYS A 16 9.76 -16.44 -17.80
N LYS A 17 10.88 -15.74 -17.92
CA LYS A 17 11.68 -15.33 -16.75
C LYS A 17 10.67 -14.69 -15.79
N LYS A 18 10.46 -15.28 -14.61
CA LYS A 18 9.58 -14.69 -13.59
C LYS A 18 10.19 -13.35 -13.24
N ILE A 19 9.60 -12.26 -13.72
CA ILE A 19 10.00 -10.90 -13.37
C ILE A 19 9.62 -10.74 -11.89
N ILE A 20 10.61 -10.52 -11.03
CA ILE A 20 10.38 -10.26 -9.61
C ILE A 20 9.71 -8.88 -9.50
N PRO A 21 8.52 -8.77 -8.89
CA PRO A 21 7.78 -7.52 -8.80
C PRO A 21 8.53 -6.49 -7.94
N GLU A 22 8.56 -5.25 -8.42
CA GLU A 22 9.15 -4.11 -7.73
C GLU A 22 8.12 -3.41 -6.83
N VAL A 23 8.56 -3.00 -5.64
CA VAL A 23 7.71 -2.44 -4.60
C VAL A 23 8.27 -1.11 -4.12
N SER A 24 7.60 -0.03 -4.51
CA SER A 24 7.64 1.29 -3.86
C SER A 24 6.49 1.44 -2.85
N VAL A 25 5.32 0.91 -3.20
CA VAL A 25 4.12 0.84 -2.37
C VAL A 25 3.65 -0.61 -2.30
N PHE A 26 3.55 -1.17 -1.10
CA PHE A 26 3.13 -2.56 -0.92
C PHE A 26 1.61 -2.71 -0.95
N VAL A 27 1.13 -3.69 -1.70
CA VAL A 27 -0.28 -4.08 -1.81
C VAL A 27 -0.42 -5.45 -1.14
N PRO A 28 -1.07 -5.55 0.03
CA PRO A 28 -1.05 -6.80 0.80
C PRO A 28 -1.76 -7.98 0.13
N PHE A 29 -2.96 -7.75 -0.42
CA PHE A 29 -3.76 -8.76 -1.12
C PHE A 29 -4.83 -8.08 -1.96
N LEU A 30 -5.24 -8.70 -3.07
CA LEU A 30 -6.33 -8.21 -3.92
C LEU A 30 -7.45 -9.25 -3.96
N ARG A 31 -8.68 -8.85 -3.62
CA ARG A 31 -9.87 -9.67 -3.83
C ARG A 31 -10.57 -9.24 -5.12
N VAL A 32 -11.07 -10.22 -5.85
CA VAL A 32 -11.78 -10.04 -7.12
C VAL A 32 -13.14 -10.72 -7.08
N PRO A 33 -14.17 -10.13 -7.72
CA PRO A 33 -15.50 -10.74 -7.73
C PRO A 33 -15.50 -11.98 -8.60
N LEU A 34 -16.31 -12.96 -8.20
CA LEU A 34 -16.68 -14.12 -9.00
C LEU A 34 -18.09 -13.93 -9.57
N GLN A 35 -18.43 -14.64 -10.62
CA GLN A 35 -19.74 -14.52 -11.25
C GLN A 35 -20.89 -14.79 -10.26
N THR A 36 -21.93 -13.98 -10.30
CA THR A 36 -23.14 -14.11 -9.47
C THR A 36 -24.35 -13.87 -10.36
N ASP A 37 -25.42 -14.65 -10.19
CA ASP A 37 -26.68 -14.46 -10.93
C ASP A 37 -27.54 -13.36 -10.29
N VAL A 38 -27.10 -12.11 -10.43
CA VAL A 38 -27.80 -10.93 -9.87
C VAL A 38 -29.15 -10.73 -10.56
N LEU A 39 -29.21 -10.96 -11.88
CA LEU A 39 -30.38 -10.68 -12.69
C LEU A 39 -31.57 -11.57 -12.33
N LYS A 40 -31.33 -12.86 -12.09
CA LYS A 40 -32.41 -13.79 -11.70
C LYS A 40 -33.00 -13.41 -10.34
N THR A 41 -32.14 -13.10 -9.37
CA THR A 41 -32.56 -12.78 -8.00
C THR A 41 -33.32 -11.47 -7.90
N LEU A 42 -32.90 -10.42 -8.61
CA LEU A 42 -33.54 -9.11 -8.53
C LEU A 42 -34.75 -8.94 -9.47
N ARG A 43 -35.09 -9.98 -10.25
CA ARG A 43 -36.18 -9.92 -11.23
C ARG A 43 -37.53 -9.70 -10.54
N GLY A 44 -38.24 -8.66 -10.96
CA GLY A 44 -39.55 -8.31 -10.42
C GLY A 44 -39.50 -7.55 -9.09
N LEU A 45 -38.31 -7.37 -8.51
CA LEU A 45 -38.10 -6.61 -7.27
C LEU A 45 -37.65 -5.17 -7.52
N ILE A 46 -36.97 -4.93 -8.64
CA ILE A 46 -36.52 -3.61 -9.09
C ILE A 46 -36.81 -3.41 -10.58
N PRO A 47 -36.78 -2.16 -11.09
CA PRO A 47 -36.93 -1.90 -12.51
C PRO A 47 -35.95 -2.73 -13.36
N LYS A 48 -36.45 -3.30 -14.46
CA LYS A 48 -35.70 -4.23 -15.32
C LYS A 48 -34.37 -3.64 -15.80
N ASP A 49 -34.37 -2.36 -16.19
CA ASP A 49 -33.16 -1.67 -16.65
C ASP A 49 -32.11 -1.52 -15.55
N LEU A 50 -32.54 -1.32 -14.30
CA LEU A 50 -31.66 -1.25 -13.15
C LEU A 50 -31.03 -2.62 -12.85
N ALA A 51 -31.82 -3.69 -12.85
CA ALA A 51 -31.31 -5.05 -12.67
C ALA A 51 -30.29 -5.44 -13.76
N HIS A 52 -30.58 -5.09 -15.02
CA HIS A 52 -29.64 -5.30 -16.12
C HIS A 52 -28.36 -4.48 -15.96
N ARG A 53 -28.46 -3.22 -15.52
CA ARG A 53 -27.30 -2.35 -15.32
C ARG A 53 -26.38 -2.88 -14.20
N ILE A 54 -26.94 -3.29 -13.06
CA ILE A 54 -26.20 -3.89 -11.94
C ILE A 54 -25.47 -5.14 -12.43
N ASN A 55 -26.18 -6.05 -13.10
CA ASN A 55 -25.62 -7.29 -13.61
C ASN A 55 -24.53 -7.05 -14.68
N SER A 56 -24.76 -6.10 -15.59
CA SER A 56 -23.80 -5.75 -16.65
C SER A 56 -22.50 -5.20 -16.09
N LEU A 57 -22.57 -4.23 -15.18
CA LEU A 57 -21.38 -3.64 -14.54
C LEU A 57 -20.60 -4.68 -13.73
N ARG A 58 -21.30 -5.52 -12.95
CA ARG A 58 -20.65 -6.57 -12.18
C ARG A 58 -19.96 -7.60 -13.09
N ASN A 59 -20.62 -8.04 -14.17
CA ASN A 59 -20.02 -8.95 -15.15
C ASN A 59 -18.84 -8.31 -15.89
N GLN A 60 -18.90 -7.01 -16.18
CA GLN A 60 -17.78 -6.27 -16.75
C GLN A 60 -16.57 -6.28 -15.81
N ILE A 61 -16.76 -6.03 -14.51
CA ILE A 61 -15.68 -6.07 -13.51
C ILE A 61 -15.07 -7.48 -13.45
N VAL A 62 -15.90 -8.53 -13.34
CA VAL A 62 -15.45 -9.93 -13.35
C VAL A 62 -14.66 -10.25 -14.62
N PHE A 63 -15.16 -9.85 -15.78
CA PHE A 63 -14.49 -10.08 -17.06
C PHE A 63 -13.12 -9.38 -17.14
N ILE A 64 -13.02 -8.12 -16.69
CA ILE A 64 -11.76 -7.39 -16.71
C ILE A 64 -10.76 -8.03 -15.73
N THR A 65 -11.18 -8.43 -14.53
CA THR A 65 -10.29 -9.07 -13.55
C THR A 65 -9.79 -10.43 -14.01
N GLU A 66 -10.63 -11.26 -14.63
CA GLU A 66 -10.24 -12.57 -15.17
C GLU A 66 -9.21 -12.47 -16.29
N ASN A 67 -9.37 -11.48 -17.19
CA ASN A 67 -8.47 -11.33 -18.34
C ASN A 67 -7.14 -10.66 -18.00
N THR A 68 -7.13 -9.77 -16.99
CA THR A 68 -5.98 -8.91 -16.70
C THR A 68 -5.31 -9.23 -15.36
N GLY A 69 -5.89 -10.11 -14.54
CA GLY A 69 -5.43 -10.34 -13.17
C GLY A 69 -5.43 -9.06 -12.33
N GLY A 70 -6.37 -8.16 -12.58
CA GLY A 70 -6.45 -6.87 -11.88
C GLY A 70 -5.48 -5.79 -12.38
N SER A 71 -4.70 -6.03 -13.45
CA SER A 71 -3.73 -5.04 -13.93
C SER A 71 -4.34 -3.88 -14.73
N ALA A 72 -5.58 -4.01 -15.23
CA ALA A 72 -6.30 -2.94 -15.94
C ALA A 72 -6.95 -1.96 -14.95
N ILE A 73 -6.12 -1.24 -14.21
CA ILE A 73 -6.53 -0.41 -13.06
C ILE A 73 -7.51 0.70 -13.47
N SER A 74 -7.29 1.36 -14.61
CA SER A 74 -8.13 2.47 -15.08
C SER A 74 -9.55 2.00 -15.42
N GLU A 75 -9.65 0.92 -16.20
CA GLU A 75 -10.91 0.31 -16.62
C GLU A 75 -11.68 -0.24 -15.42
N LEU A 76 -11.00 -0.90 -14.49
CA LEU A 76 -11.60 -1.41 -13.26
C LEU A 76 -12.11 -0.29 -12.37
N THR A 77 -11.31 0.76 -12.15
CA THR A 77 -11.71 1.90 -11.31
C THR A 77 -12.96 2.56 -11.87
N LYS A 78 -13.01 2.82 -13.19
CA LYS A 78 -14.17 3.42 -13.85
C LYS A 78 -15.43 2.54 -13.76
N ALA A 79 -15.28 1.23 -13.86
CA ALA A 79 -16.41 0.30 -13.72
C ALA A 79 -16.90 0.23 -12.26
N LEU A 80 -15.98 0.17 -11.30
CA LEU A 80 -16.26 0.13 -9.87
C LEU A 80 -16.93 1.42 -9.38
N GLU A 81 -16.50 2.61 -9.84
CA GLU A 81 -17.13 3.89 -9.47
C GLU A 81 -18.61 3.94 -9.90
N GLN A 82 -18.92 3.46 -11.11
CA GLN A 82 -20.30 3.36 -11.57
C GLN A 82 -21.10 2.32 -10.78
N TYR A 83 -20.48 1.17 -10.50
CA TYR A 83 -21.11 0.07 -9.78
C TYR A 83 -21.39 0.41 -8.30
N LEU A 84 -20.48 1.10 -7.64
CA LEU A 84 -20.56 1.49 -6.23
C LEU A 84 -21.87 2.23 -5.92
N SER A 85 -22.27 3.17 -6.79
CA SER A 85 -23.52 3.93 -6.63
C SER A 85 -24.76 3.03 -6.55
N LEU A 86 -24.76 1.93 -7.31
CA LEU A 86 -25.86 0.97 -7.36
C LEU A 86 -25.82 0.03 -6.15
N VAL A 87 -24.64 -0.42 -5.74
CA VAL A 87 -24.46 -1.29 -4.57
C VAL A 87 -24.90 -0.58 -3.28
N ILE A 88 -24.60 0.71 -3.12
CA ILE A 88 -25.11 1.52 -2.00
C ILE A 88 -26.64 1.54 -1.97
N GLY A 89 -27.30 1.49 -3.14
CA GLY A 89 -28.75 1.34 -3.22
C GLY A 89 -29.21 -0.01 -2.67
N LEU A 90 -28.52 -1.10 -2.99
CA LEU A 90 -28.84 -2.44 -2.49
C LEU A 90 -28.71 -2.57 -0.96
N THR A 91 -27.88 -1.74 -0.32
CA THR A 91 -27.74 -1.72 1.15
C THR A 91 -28.82 -0.91 1.87
N LYS A 92 -29.77 -0.27 1.18
CA LYS A 92 -30.84 0.50 1.83
C LYS A 92 -31.93 -0.42 2.35
N LYS A 93 -32.18 -0.36 3.66
CA LYS A 93 -33.17 -1.19 4.36
C LYS A 93 -34.59 -1.03 3.79
N GLU A 94 -34.92 0.20 3.37
CA GLU A 94 -36.22 0.56 2.77
C GLU A 94 -36.57 -0.25 1.53
N TYR A 95 -35.58 -0.76 0.80
CA TYR A 95 -35.81 -1.55 -0.41
C TYR A 95 -35.88 -3.06 -0.16
N GLY A 96 -35.51 -3.53 1.04
CA GLY A 96 -35.55 -4.96 1.40
C GLY A 96 -34.63 -5.86 0.55
N LEU A 97 -33.58 -5.31 -0.06
CA LEU A 97 -32.70 -6.04 -0.99
C LEU A 97 -31.42 -6.59 -0.35
N GLN A 98 -31.18 -6.28 0.93
CA GLN A 98 -29.89 -6.45 1.60
C GLN A 98 -29.38 -7.90 1.52
N ASP A 99 -30.24 -8.90 1.76
CA ASP A 99 -29.82 -10.29 1.93
C ASP A 99 -30.33 -11.21 0.81
N LEU A 100 -30.66 -10.64 -0.35
CA LEU A 100 -31.25 -11.39 -1.46
C LEU A 100 -30.19 -12.03 -2.36
N VAL A 101 -29.16 -11.27 -2.72
CA VAL A 101 -28.17 -11.67 -3.73
C VAL A 101 -26.96 -12.29 -3.06
N GLU A 102 -26.62 -13.52 -3.44
CA GLU A 102 -25.43 -14.22 -2.99
C GLU A 102 -24.18 -13.75 -3.74
N PHE A 103 -23.37 -12.94 -3.06
CA PHE A 103 -22.16 -12.37 -3.62
C PHE A 103 -20.95 -13.26 -3.35
N ARG A 104 -20.12 -13.43 -4.39
CA ARG A 104 -18.93 -14.29 -4.36
C ARG A 104 -17.67 -13.50 -4.67
N TRP A 105 -16.66 -13.69 -3.84
CA TRP A 105 -15.35 -13.04 -3.94
C TRP A 105 -14.22 -13.98 -3.58
N LYS A 106 -13.13 -13.94 -4.35
CA LYS A 106 -11.90 -14.71 -4.06
C LYS A 106 -10.70 -13.81 -3.95
N GLU A 107 -9.69 -14.27 -3.22
CA GLU A 107 -8.35 -13.66 -3.27
C GLU A 107 -7.62 -14.06 -4.56
N LEU A 108 -6.95 -13.11 -5.20
CA LEU A 108 -6.29 -13.31 -6.48
C LEU A 108 -5.04 -14.20 -6.38
N ASP A 109 -4.26 -14.08 -5.31
CA ASP A 109 -2.92 -14.68 -5.20
C ASP A 109 -2.94 -16.16 -4.74
N ASP A 110 -3.80 -16.54 -3.78
CA ASP A 110 -3.90 -17.92 -3.29
C ASP A 110 -5.07 -18.69 -3.90
N GLY A 111 -6.10 -18.02 -4.42
CA GLY A 111 -7.29 -18.65 -5.03
C GLY A 111 -8.13 -19.55 -4.10
N LYS A 112 -7.64 -19.85 -2.90
CA LYS A 112 -8.25 -20.79 -1.93
C LYS A 112 -9.24 -20.14 -0.98
N GLN A 113 -9.12 -18.84 -0.72
CA GLN A 113 -10.02 -18.12 0.18
C GLN A 113 -11.16 -17.46 -0.60
N GLU A 114 -12.22 -18.23 -0.87
CA GLU A 114 -13.49 -17.72 -1.38
C GLU A 114 -14.42 -17.36 -0.21
N ILE A 115 -15.14 -16.24 -0.34
CA ILE A 115 -16.29 -15.91 0.50
C ILE A 115 -17.54 -15.85 -0.36
N CYS A 116 -18.60 -16.46 0.15
CA CYS A 116 -19.91 -16.56 -0.50
C CYS A 116 -20.98 -16.31 0.55
N THR A 117 -21.64 -15.15 0.47
CA THR A 117 -22.71 -14.77 1.41
C THR A 117 -23.77 -13.94 0.70
N ALA A 118 -25.04 -14.20 1.01
CA ALA A 118 -26.16 -13.36 0.62
C ALA A 118 -26.18 -12.06 1.45
N SER A 119 -25.37 -11.09 1.05
CA SER A 119 -25.31 -9.78 1.72
C SER A 119 -24.78 -8.69 0.81
N SER A 120 -25.59 -7.66 0.59
CA SER A 120 -25.23 -6.44 -0.14
C SER A 120 -24.18 -5.62 0.61
N TRP A 121 -24.13 -5.74 1.94
CA TRP A 121 -23.08 -5.13 2.75
C TRP A 121 -21.72 -5.79 2.50
N LEU A 122 -21.69 -7.12 2.31
CA LEU A 122 -20.48 -7.83 1.89
C LEU A 122 -20.02 -7.39 0.50
N GLU A 123 -20.92 -7.21 -0.45
CA GLU A 123 -20.57 -6.67 -1.77
C GLU A 123 -19.98 -5.26 -1.64
N LEU A 124 -20.61 -4.39 -0.85
CA LEU A 124 -20.16 -3.01 -0.65
C LEU A 124 -18.74 -2.94 -0.07
N ILE A 125 -18.47 -3.65 1.02
CA ILE A 125 -17.12 -3.65 1.62
C ILE A 125 -16.08 -4.24 0.67
N SER A 126 -16.44 -5.28 -0.09
CA SER A 126 -15.53 -5.92 -1.05
C SER A 126 -15.20 -5.00 -2.23
N VAL A 127 -16.19 -4.26 -2.74
CA VAL A 127 -16.01 -3.23 -3.78
C VAL A 127 -15.09 -2.11 -3.27
N LEU A 128 -15.37 -1.55 -2.09
CA LEU A 128 -14.55 -0.49 -1.50
C LEU A 128 -13.11 -0.95 -1.25
N HIS A 129 -12.94 -2.17 -0.73
CA HIS A 129 -11.63 -2.77 -0.54
C HIS A 129 -10.87 -2.94 -1.87
N MET A 130 -11.53 -3.48 -2.91
CA MET A 130 -10.92 -3.61 -4.23
C MET A 130 -10.49 -2.26 -4.80
N MET A 131 -11.32 -1.23 -4.66
CA MET A 131 -10.97 0.14 -5.08
C MET A 131 -9.74 0.66 -4.33
N ALA A 132 -9.65 0.45 -3.01
CA ALA A 132 -8.47 0.82 -2.23
C ALA A 132 -7.20 0.12 -2.72
N MET A 133 -7.27 -1.19 -2.97
CA MET A 133 -6.12 -1.98 -3.45
C MET A 133 -5.65 -1.52 -4.83
N LEU A 134 -6.59 -1.21 -5.73
CA LEU A 134 -6.28 -0.65 -7.05
C LEU A 134 -5.57 0.71 -6.94
N MET A 135 -5.95 1.57 -5.99
CA MET A 135 -5.25 2.83 -5.74
C MET A 135 -3.82 2.59 -5.24
N LEU A 136 -3.60 1.65 -4.31
CA LEU A 136 -2.24 1.29 -3.89
C LEU A 136 -1.40 0.74 -5.05
N MET A 137 -1.99 -0.07 -5.93
CA MET A 137 -1.33 -0.59 -7.12
C MET A 137 -0.94 0.54 -8.10
N ASP A 138 -1.83 1.51 -8.34
CA ASP A 138 -1.56 2.64 -9.24
C ASP A 138 -0.45 3.54 -8.67
N ALA A 139 -0.51 3.84 -7.37
CA ALA A 139 0.56 4.54 -6.68
C ALA A 139 1.91 3.82 -6.81
N ASN A 140 1.94 2.48 -6.64
CA ASN A 140 3.15 1.70 -6.84
C ASN A 140 3.70 1.85 -8.27
N LEU A 141 2.85 1.72 -9.29
CA LEU A 141 3.27 1.85 -10.70
C LEU A 141 3.82 3.23 -11.04
N LYS A 142 3.26 4.30 -10.46
CA LYS A 142 3.74 5.68 -10.64
C LYS A 142 5.09 5.93 -9.97
N LEU A 143 5.34 5.24 -8.86
CA LEU A 143 6.53 5.42 -8.03
C LEU A 143 7.65 4.42 -8.33
N ILE A 144 7.45 3.46 -9.23
CA ILE A 144 8.53 2.63 -9.75
C ILE A 144 9.29 3.44 -10.81
N PRO A 145 10.59 3.72 -10.60
CA PRO A 145 11.37 4.45 -11.59
C PRO A 145 11.43 3.71 -12.93
N LYS A 146 11.06 4.38 -14.01
CA LYS A 146 11.16 3.83 -15.37
C LYS A 146 12.59 3.99 -15.89
N ASP A 147 13.03 3.04 -16.71
CA ASP A 147 14.33 3.13 -17.38
C ASP A 147 14.35 4.36 -18.30
N SER A 148 15.19 5.34 -17.98
CA SER A 148 15.54 6.44 -18.88
C SER A 148 16.81 6.04 -19.62
N SER A 149 16.91 6.38 -20.92
CA SER A 149 18.08 6.10 -21.76
C SER A 149 19.37 6.76 -21.26
N MET A 150 19.28 7.66 -20.27
CA MET A 150 20.35 8.49 -19.76
C MET A 150 20.42 8.38 -18.22
N SER A 151 20.97 7.26 -17.74
CA SER A 151 21.69 7.09 -16.47
C SER A 151 21.06 7.42 -15.11
N GLU A 152 19.88 8.04 -14.97
CA GLU A 152 19.18 8.11 -13.67
C GLU A 152 17.71 7.71 -13.78
N ARG A 153 17.38 6.61 -13.09
CA ARG A 153 16.02 6.18 -12.78
C ARG A 153 15.42 7.17 -11.78
N LEU A 154 14.57 8.10 -12.25
CA LEU A 154 13.97 9.15 -11.43
C LEU A 154 12.44 9.07 -11.46
N VAL A 155 11.83 9.29 -10.29
CA VAL A 155 10.40 9.57 -10.15
C VAL A 155 10.22 11.09 -10.24
N SER A 156 9.34 11.57 -11.12
CA SER A 156 9.11 13.01 -11.28
C SER A 156 8.32 13.59 -10.10
N PRO A 157 8.46 14.90 -9.79
CA PRO A 157 7.63 15.56 -8.78
C PRO A 157 6.13 15.49 -9.07
N ASP A 158 5.74 15.46 -10.34
CA ASP A 158 4.34 15.30 -10.76
C ASP A 158 3.82 13.91 -10.40
N CYS A 159 4.57 12.84 -10.71
CA CYS A 159 4.22 11.49 -10.29
C CYS A 159 4.16 11.35 -8.77
N MET A 160 5.03 12.06 -8.03
CA MET A 160 4.97 12.11 -6.56
C MET A 160 3.67 12.76 -6.06
N ARG A 161 3.29 13.92 -6.62
CA ARG A 161 2.05 14.62 -6.23
C ARG A 161 0.81 13.78 -6.56
N ASP A 162 0.74 13.23 -7.77
CA ASP A 162 -0.33 12.31 -8.16
C ASP A 162 -0.44 11.11 -7.21
N ALA A 163 0.70 10.51 -6.83
CA ALA A 163 0.71 9.37 -5.92
C ALA A 163 0.22 9.71 -4.52
N VAL A 164 0.49 10.93 -4.01
CA VAL A 164 -0.07 11.40 -2.74
C VAL A 164 -1.59 11.42 -2.79
N ASP A 165 -2.17 12.01 -3.84
CA ASP A 165 -3.63 12.10 -3.99
C ASP A 165 -4.27 10.70 -4.07
N ILE A 166 -3.63 9.78 -4.80
CA ILE A 166 -4.08 8.39 -4.93
C ILE A 166 -4.01 7.65 -3.59
N LEU A 167 -2.95 7.82 -2.81
CA LEU A 167 -2.81 7.18 -1.49
C LEU A 167 -3.83 7.72 -0.49
N VAL A 168 -4.13 9.02 -0.52
CA VAL A 168 -5.22 9.61 0.28
C VAL A 168 -6.57 9.02 -0.13
N LYS A 169 -6.82 8.87 -1.44
CA LYS A 169 -8.04 8.20 -1.95
C LYS A 169 -8.13 6.74 -1.47
N ALA A 170 -7.02 6.00 -1.45
CA ALA A 170 -6.95 4.63 -0.92
C ALA A 170 -7.33 4.58 0.57
N ALA A 171 -6.75 5.45 1.40
CA ALA A 171 -7.09 5.56 2.82
C ALA A 171 -8.56 5.92 3.03
N GLY A 172 -9.13 6.81 2.21
CA GLY A 172 -10.54 7.17 2.25
C GLY A 172 -11.48 5.98 2.00
N TYR A 173 -11.16 5.12 1.02
CA TYR A 173 -11.92 3.89 0.78
C TYR A 173 -11.82 2.90 1.94
N LEU A 174 -10.64 2.76 2.56
CA LEU A 174 -10.42 1.87 3.71
C LEU A 174 -11.15 2.37 4.96
N ASN A 175 -11.17 3.69 5.19
CA ASN A 175 -11.96 4.29 6.26
C ASN A 175 -13.47 4.06 6.03
N SER A 176 -13.93 4.17 4.77
CA SER A 176 -15.31 3.83 4.40
C SER A 176 -15.63 2.35 4.66
N CYS A 177 -14.65 1.45 4.55
CA CYS A 177 -14.83 0.05 4.93
C CYS A 177 -15.08 -0.10 6.43
N GLN A 178 -14.43 0.69 7.29
CA GLN A 178 -14.69 0.68 8.74
C GLN A 178 -16.15 1.05 9.04
N ASP A 179 -16.66 2.09 8.38
CA ASP A 179 -18.07 2.49 8.51
C ASP A 179 -19.04 1.41 8.04
N VAL A 180 -18.64 0.59 7.07
CA VAL A 180 -19.43 -0.58 6.63
C VAL A 180 -19.35 -1.71 7.63
N ILE A 181 -18.18 -1.98 8.23
CA ILE A 181 -18.01 -3.03 9.24
C ILE A 181 -18.94 -2.82 10.43
N LEU A 182 -19.13 -1.57 10.87
CA LEU A 182 -20.05 -1.23 11.95
C LEU A 182 -21.52 -1.52 11.63
N ARG A 183 -21.88 -1.66 10.34
CA ARG A 183 -23.24 -1.93 9.86
C ARG A 183 -23.44 -3.38 9.41
N LEU A 184 -22.38 -4.19 9.39
CA LEU A 184 -22.49 -5.59 9.00
C LEU A 184 -23.31 -6.38 10.03
N PRO A 185 -24.26 -7.22 9.57
CA PRO A 185 -24.89 -8.21 10.44
C PRO A 185 -23.83 -9.14 11.07
N PRO A 186 -24.02 -9.59 12.34
CA PRO A 186 -23.03 -10.42 13.04
C PRO A 186 -22.63 -11.69 12.27
N ASP A 187 -23.60 -12.36 11.65
CA ASP A 187 -23.38 -13.59 10.89
C ASP A 187 -22.55 -13.37 9.61
N VAL A 188 -22.61 -12.17 9.02
CA VAL A 188 -21.77 -11.79 7.87
C VAL A 188 -20.38 -11.39 8.36
N LYS A 189 -20.29 -10.67 9.49
CA LYS A 189 -19.03 -10.25 10.09
C LYS A 189 -18.16 -11.44 10.48
N ASP A 190 -18.76 -12.49 11.06
CA ASP A 190 -18.07 -13.72 11.46
C ASP A 190 -17.55 -14.54 10.25
N LYS A 191 -18.14 -14.34 9.07
CA LYS A 191 -17.70 -14.96 7.81
C LYS A 191 -16.58 -14.18 7.13
N LEU A 192 -16.27 -12.95 7.56
CA LEU A 192 -15.23 -12.15 6.91
C LEU A 192 -13.87 -12.86 7.00
N PRO A 193 -13.10 -12.90 5.89
CA PRO A 193 -11.75 -13.42 5.92
C PRO A 193 -10.89 -12.69 6.96
N SER A 194 -9.88 -13.34 7.52
CA SER A 194 -8.99 -12.72 8.51
C SER A 194 -8.28 -11.47 7.96
N ASN A 195 -8.01 -11.44 6.65
CA ASN A 195 -7.44 -10.28 5.98
C ASN A 195 -8.45 -9.13 5.73
N MET A 196 -9.75 -9.29 6.00
CA MET A 196 -10.76 -8.23 5.92
C MET A 196 -11.27 -7.76 7.29
N GLN A 197 -10.60 -8.15 8.37
CA GLN A 197 -10.93 -7.67 9.70
C GLN A 197 -10.62 -6.18 9.84
N GLY A 198 -11.36 -5.49 10.73
CA GLY A 198 -11.27 -4.04 10.90
C GLY A 198 -9.85 -3.56 11.18
N SER A 199 -9.12 -4.24 12.06
CA SER A 199 -7.73 -3.91 12.38
C SER A 199 -6.78 -4.05 11.18
N VAL A 200 -6.99 -5.04 10.31
CA VAL A 200 -6.19 -5.20 9.08
C VAL A 200 -6.49 -4.05 8.11
N LEU A 201 -7.75 -3.70 7.90
CA LEU A 201 -8.12 -2.59 7.02
C LEU A 201 -7.61 -1.24 7.54
N GLU A 202 -7.64 -1.05 8.86
CA GLU A 202 -7.08 0.13 9.53
C GLU A 202 -5.56 0.21 9.37
N ALA A 203 -4.86 -0.93 9.52
CA ALA A 203 -3.43 -1.00 9.29
C ALA A 203 -3.06 -0.61 7.85
N ILE A 204 -3.84 -1.05 6.86
CA ILE A 204 -3.65 -0.67 5.46
C ILE A 204 -3.93 0.83 5.25
N SER A 205 -4.96 1.39 5.92
CA SER A 205 -5.27 2.82 5.84
C SER A 205 -4.11 3.66 6.35
N HIS A 206 -3.57 3.32 7.52
CA HIS A 206 -2.37 3.95 8.07
C HIS A 206 -1.13 3.73 7.21
N GLN A 207 -0.97 2.56 6.58
CA GLN A 207 0.11 2.32 5.63
C GLN A 207 0.06 3.31 4.46
N ALA A 208 -1.13 3.51 3.88
CA ALA A 208 -1.33 4.43 2.76
C ALA A 208 -1.01 5.88 3.15
N LEU A 209 -1.49 6.32 4.32
CA LEU A 209 -1.19 7.65 4.87
C LEU A 209 0.31 7.84 5.13
N GLY A 210 0.96 6.85 5.77
CA GLY A 210 2.40 6.88 6.02
C GLY A 210 3.24 6.96 4.75
N GLN A 211 2.87 6.21 3.70
CA GLN A 211 3.50 6.33 2.39
C GLN A 211 3.27 7.70 1.75
N GLY A 212 2.06 8.26 1.85
CA GLY A 212 1.75 9.61 1.38
C GLY A 212 2.62 10.68 2.05
N THR A 213 2.78 10.59 3.38
CA THR A 213 3.64 11.50 4.16
C THR A 213 5.12 11.34 3.80
N GLU A 214 5.60 10.12 3.52
CA GLU A 214 6.98 9.88 3.04
C GLU A 214 7.24 10.64 1.73
N ILE A 215 6.28 10.61 0.80
CA ILE A 215 6.39 11.31 -0.48
C ILE A 215 6.39 12.82 -0.27
N GLN A 216 5.50 13.34 0.58
CA GLN A 216 5.47 14.76 0.94
C GLN A 216 6.78 15.22 1.59
N LEU A 217 7.38 14.38 2.46
CA LEU A 217 8.71 14.64 2.99
C LEU A 217 9.75 14.72 1.86
N GLY A 218 9.69 13.80 0.88
CA GLY A 218 10.53 13.84 -0.31
C GLY A 218 10.43 15.15 -1.09
N LEU A 219 9.22 15.64 -1.32
CA LEU A 219 8.96 16.95 -1.95
C LEU A 219 9.51 18.10 -1.09
N ALA A 220 9.33 18.04 0.23
CA ALA A 220 9.86 19.03 1.16
C ALA A 220 11.41 19.05 1.16
N VAL A 221 12.07 17.89 1.02
CA VAL A 221 13.54 17.83 0.90
C VAL A 221 14.03 18.57 -0.33
N GLN A 222 13.31 18.48 -1.45
CA GLN A 222 13.65 19.14 -2.71
C GLN A 222 13.28 20.63 -2.74
N SER A 223 12.40 21.07 -1.86
CA SER A 223 11.96 22.46 -1.77
C SER A 223 12.94 23.33 -0.97
N GLN A 224 13.34 24.46 -1.56
CA GLN A 224 14.12 25.49 -0.86
C GLN A 224 13.32 26.22 0.22
N ASN A 225 11.99 26.22 0.11
CA ASN A 225 11.08 26.93 1.02
C ASN A 225 10.71 26.09 2.25
N ALA A 226 10.98 24.77 2.23
CA ALA A 226 10.64 23.90 3.34
C ALA A 226 11.69 24.01 4.46
N THR A 227 11.27 24.52 5.61
CA THR A 227 12.12 24.68 6.80
C THR A 227 12.42 23.33 7.48
N LEU A 228 13.46 23.27 8.31
CA LEU A 228 13.77 22.05 9.09
C LEU A 228 12.62 21.60 10.00
N PRO A 229 11.91 22.49 10.72
CA PRO A 229 10.73 22.09 11.49
C PRO A 229 9.65 21.41 10.65
N VAL A 230 9.41 21.85 9.42
CA VAL A 230 8.46 21.21 8.50
C VAL A 230 8.90 19.78 8.16
N LYS A 231 10.18 19.60 7.81
CA LYS A 231 10.74 18.27 7.50
C LYS A 231 10.69 17.33 8.71
N ARG A 232 11.01 17.84 9.91
CA ARG A 232 10.85 17.08 11.17
C ARG A 232 9.39 16.68 11.39
N ARG A 233 8.44 17.62 11.25
CA ARG A 233 7.01 17.35 11.46
C ARG A 233 6.52 16.22 10.56
N LEU A 234 6.84 16.30 9.26
CA LEU A 234 6.48 15.25 8.29
C LEU A 234 7.11 13.90 8.65
N ALA A 235 8.38 13.87 9.06
CA ALA A 235 9.03 12.62 9.49
C ALA A 235 8.39 12.01 10.75
N CYS A 236 8.01 12.84 11.73
CA CYS A 236 7.30 12.39 12.93
C CYS A 236 5.87 11.91 12.62
N GLU A 237 5.16 12.59 11.71
CA GLU A 237 3.83 12.20 11.25
C GLU A 237 3.87 10.86 10.49
N GLN A 238 4.85 10.69 9.60
CA GLN A 238 5.13 9.41 8.93
C GLN A 238 5.37 8.29 9.95
N LEU A 239 6.19 8.54 10.97
CA LEU A 239 6.47 7.58 12.04
C LEU A 239 5.20 7.21 12.82
N SER A 240 4.34 8.19 13.12
CA SER A 240 3.07 7.95 13.81
C SER A 240 2.19 6.99 13.02
N PHE A 241 1.99 7.24 11.72
CA PHE A 241 1.18 6.37 10.87
C PHE A 241 1.72 4.95 10.80
N PHE A 242 3.03 4.76 10.59
CA PHE A 242 3.59 3.40 10.56
C PHE A 242 3.57 2.69 11.91
N SER A 243 3.63 3.44 13.03
CA SER A 243 3.48 2.87 14.37
C SER A 243 2.05 2.40 14.60
N GLN A 244 1.05 3.20 14.22
CA GLN A 244 -0.37 2.82 14.26
C GLN A 244 -0.65 1.61 13.37
N ALA A 245 -0.15 1.62 12.14
CA ALA A 245 -0.29 0.50 11.22
C ALA A 245 0.29 -0.81 11.79
N TYR A 246 1.49 -0.73 12.40
CA TYR A 246 2.13 -1.89 13.00
C TYR A 246 1.33 -2.41 14.20
N PHE A 247 0.85 -1.52 15.06
CA PHE A 247 0.04 -1.87 16.23
C PHE A 247 -1.25 -2.60 15.82
N CYS A 248 -2.07 -2.00 14.95
CA CYS A 248 -3.31 -2.58 14.45
C CYS A 248 -3.09 -3.98 13.87
N LEU A 249 -1.99 -4.18 13.12
CA LEU A 249 -1.70 -5.47 12.52
C LEU A 249 -1.13 -6.47 13.53
N SER A 250 -0.30 -6.06 14.48
CA SER A 250 0.37 -6.96 15.43
C SER A 250 -0.60 -7.68 16.39
N GLU A 251 -1.76 -7.09 16.65
CA GLU A 251 -2.81 -7.67 17.50
C GLU A 251 -3.71 -8.66 16.76
N ALA A 252 -3.60 -8.76 15.43
CA ALA A 252 -4.48 -9.55 14.58
C ALA A 252 -3.85 -10.89 14.15
N ASP A 253 -4.67 -11.93 13.95
CA ASP A 253 -4.23 -13.25 13.45
C ASP A 253 -4.19 -13.29 11.92
N ASN A 254 -3.01 -13.02 11.33
CA ASN A 254 -2.96 -12.50 9.95
C ASN A 254 -2.44 -13.45 8.86
N GLY A 255 -2.37 -14.77 9.09
CA GLY A 255 -1.92 -15.72 8.06
C GLY A 255 -0.56 -15.37 7.41
N ALA A 256 -0.31 -15.81 6.17
CA ALA A 256 0.96 -15.54 5.49
C ALA A 256 1.05 -14.12 4.88
N ALA A 257 -0.03 -13.61 4.29
CA ALA A 257 -0.07 -12.29 3.68
C ALA A 257 0.16 -11.17 4.71
N GLY A 258 -0.46 -11.28 5.89
CA GLY A 258 -0.26 -10.34 6.97
C GLY A 258 1.13 -10.40 7.60
N LYS A 259 1.79 -11.57 7.62
CA LYS A 259 3.21 -11.66 8.02
C LYS A 259 4.09 -10.85 7.09
N LYS A 260 3.86 -10.91 5.77
CA LYS A 260 4.63 -10.09 4.81
C LYS A 260 4.33 -8.60 4.96
N GLN A 261 3.07 -8.22 5.19
CA GLN A 261 2.71 -6.84 5.49
C GLN A 261 3.40 -6.33 6.76
N LEU A 262 3.48 -7.13 7.82
CA LEU A 262 4.17 -6.75 9.06
C LEU A 262 5.67 -6.48 8.83
N LEU A 263 6.32 -7.28 7.99
CA LEU A 263 7.71 -7.04 7.58
C LEU A 263 7.86 -5.72 6.81
N TYR A 264 6.92 -5.40 5.92
CA TYR A 264 6.88 -4.12 5.20
C TYR A 264 6.73 -2.95 6.18
N LEU A 265 5.79 -3.04 7.12
CA LEU A 265 5.56 -2.02 8.13
C LEU A 265 6.76 -1.83 9.06
N LYS A 266 7.43 -2.91 9.46
CA LYS A 266 8.69 -2.83 10.24
C LYS A 266 9.77 -2.06 9.48
N TRP A 267 9.98 -2.40 8.20
CA TRP A 267 10.94 -1.69 7.35
C TRP A 267 10.63 -0.19 7.30
N LYS A 268 9.40 0.17 6.96
CA LYS A 268 8.99 1.58 6.82
C LYS A 268 8.96 2.35 8.15
N HIS A 269 8.60 1.71 9.25
CA HIS A 269 8.69 2.29 10.58
C HIS A 269 10.14 2.67 10.93
N LEU A 270 11.11 1.79 10.65
CA LEU A 270 12.52 2.06 10.91
C LEU A 270 13.05 3.22 10.05
N GLU A 271 12.68 3.28 8.77
CA GLU A 271 13.02 4.43 7.89
C GLU A 271 12.44 5.75 8.43
N ALA A 272 11.15 5.76 8.79
CA ALA A 272 10.49 6.95 9.33
C ALA A 272 11.12 7.39 10.66
N LYS A 273 11.47 6.44 11.53
CA LYS A 273 12.13 6.72 12.81
C LYS A 273 13.52 7.30 12.61
N ALA A 274 14.30 6.75 11.68
CA ALA A 274 15.60 7.28 11.30
C ALA A 274 15.48 8.73 10.79
N ALA A 275 14.49 9.01 9.92
CA ALA A 275 14.23 10.35 9.41
C ALA A 275 13.87 11.35 10.54
N ALA A 276 13.03 10.93 11.49
CA ALA A 276 12.62 11.76 12.62
C ALA A 276 13.82 12.16 13.50
N TYR A 277 14.68 11.20 13.86
CA TYR A 277 15.92 11.48 14.60
C TYR A 277 16.87 12.38 13.82
N TYR A 278 17.05 12.13 12.52
CA TYR A 278 17.94 12.95 11.69
C TYR A 278 17.52 14.43 11.68
N TYR A 279 16.25 14.72 11.36
CA TYR A 279 15.77 16.10 11.33
C TYR A 279 15.69 16.73 12.73
N HIS A 280 15.45 15.93 13.77
CA HIS A 280 15.52 16.43 15.14
C HIS A 280 16.96 16.82 15.53
N GLY A 281 17.94 15.98 15.21
CA GLY A 281 19.36 16.26 15.42
C GLY A 281 19.81 17.53 14.69
N LEU A 282 19.37 17.75 13.44
CA LEU A 282 19.65 18.98 12.70
C LEU A 282 19.08 20.25 13.36
N ILE A 283 17.97 20.13 14.09
CA ILE A 283 17.39 21.26 14.82
C ILE A 283 18.18 21.51 16.10
N LEU A 284 18.51 20.45 16.85
CA LEU A 284 19.31 20.55 18.09
C LEU A 284 20.70 21.12 17.81
N ASP A 285 21.32 20.74 16.70
CA ASP A 285 22.65 21.20 16.29
C ASP A 285 22.73 22.71 16.01
N LYS A 286 21.59 23.40 15.86
CA LYS A 286 21.52 24.86 15.77
C LYS A 286 21.51 25.56 17.13
N GLY A 287 21.37 24.82 18.22
CA GLY A 287 21.49 25.35 19.57
C GLY A 287 22.91 25.84 19.84
N THR A 288 23.04 26.77 20.78
CA THR A 288 24.32 27.38 21.16
C THR A 288 24.99 26.70 22.35
N GLU A 289 24.24 25.87 23.09
CA GLU A 289 24.74 25.19 24.30
C GLU A 289 25.46 23.87 23.94
N PRO A 290 26.55 23.51 24.64
CA PRO A 290 27.23 22.23 24.43
C PRO A 290 26.31 21.00 24.55
N SER A 291 25.35 21.04 25.47
CA SER A 291 24.32 20.00 25.67
C SER A 291 23.45 19.76 24.43
N CYS A 292 23.20 20.80 23.63
CA CYS A 292 22.48 20.70 22.37
C CYS A 292 23.29 19.92 21.33
N HIS A 293 24.61 20.15 21.28
CA HIS A 293 25.50 19.43 20.37
C HIS A 293 25.66 17.96 20.76
N VAL A 294 25.77 17.66 22.07
CA VAL A 294 25.74 16.28 22.59
C VAL A 294 24.45 15.57 22.16
N SER A 295 23.30 16.18 22.43
CA SER A 295 21.99 15.62 22.07
C SER A 295 21.85 15.43 20.56
N ALA A 296 22.39 16.36 19.76
CA ALA A 296 22.40 16.24 18.30
C ALA A 296 23.24 15.05 17.82
N VAL A 297 24.43 14.84 18.38
CA VAL A 297 25.28 13.67 18.06
C VAL A 297 24.54 12.37 18.38
N CYS A 298 23.93 12.25 19.56
CA CYS A 298 23.12 11.08 19.93
C CYS A 298 21.99 10.83 18.93
N CYS A 299 21.29 11.87 18.46
CA CYS A 299 20.26 11.74 17.44
C CYS A 299 20.83 11.24 16.10
N PHE A 300 22.00 11.73 15.66
CA PHE A 300 22.59 11.29 14.40
C PHE A 300 23.07 9.83 14.47
N LEU A 301 23.67 9.42 15.59
CA LEU A 301 24.08 8.02 15.80
C LEU A 301 22.87 7.08 15.82
N ALA A 302 21.82 7.43 16.56
CA ALA A 302 20.57 6.66 16.58
C ALA A 302 19.92 6.57 15.20
N SER A 303 19.93 7.67 14.44
CA SER A 303 19.42 7.71 13.07
C SER A 303 20.19 6.77 12.13
N GLU A 304 21.52 6.72 12.23
CA GLU A 304 22.37 5.83 11.44
C GLU A 304 22.16 4.35 11.77
N GLU A 305 22.03 4.02 13.06
CA GLU A 305 21.74 2.66 13.51
C GLU A 305 20.39 2.18 12.99
N LEU A 306 19.33 2.99 13.16
CA LEU A 306 17.99 2.69 12.67
C LEU A 306 17.95 2.53 11.15
N LEU A 307 18.68 3.36 10.42
CA LEU A 307 18.79 3.25 8.96
C LEU A 307 19.52 1.96 8.55
N THR A 308 20.49 1.51 9.33
CA THR A 308 21.18 0.24 9.08
C THR A 308 20.26 -0.95 9.35
N GLU A 309 19.45 -0.89 10.41
CA GLU A 309 18.43 -1.92 10.70
C GLU A 309 17.33 -1.93 9.63
N SER A 310 16.90 -0.76 9.13
CA SER A 310 15.85 -0.66 8.11
C SER A 310 16.24 -1.39 6.82
N LYS A 311 17.51 -1.32 6.41
CA LYS A 311 18.05 -2.07 5.26
C LYS A 311 17.95 -3.58 5.46
N LYS A 312 18.20 -4.08 6.68
CA LYS A 312 18.03 -5.50 7.02
C LYS A 312 16.55 -5.89 6.96
N ALA A 313 15.67 -5.07 7.52
CA ALA A 313 14.23 -5.29 7.47
C ALA A 313 13.67 -5.30 6.03
N CYS A 314 14.15 -4.40 5.17
CA CYS A 314 13.85 -4.36 3.74
C CYS A 314 14.22 -5.68 3.05
N LEU A 315 15.43 -6.18 3.31
CA LEU A 315 15.88 -7.46 2.76
C LEU A 315 14.98 -8.61 3.21
N THR A 316 14.67 -8.69 4.51
CA THR A 316 13.75 -9.71 5.06
C THR A 316 12.37 -9.65 4.40
N PHE A 317 11.82 -8.45 4.20
CA PHE A 317 10.56 -8.26 3.47
C PHE A 317 10.65 -8.75 2.01
N CYS A 318 11.72 -8.41 1.30
CA CYS A 318 11.91 -8.80 -0.10
C CYS A 318 12.01 -10.32 -0.28
N LEU A 319 12.68 -11.00 0.66
CA LEU A 319 12.87 -12.45 0.65
C LEU A 319 11.63 -13.24 1.12
N ALA A 320 10.73 -12.61 1.87
CA ALA A 320 9.46 -13.22 2.27
C ALA A 320 8.55 -13.46 1.05
N HIS A 321 7.83 -14.59 1.04
CA HIS A 321 6.94 -14.93 -0.07
C HIS A 321 5.68 -14.04 -0.10
N PRO A 322 5.20 -13.66 -1.30
CA PRO A 322 5.82 -13.86 -2.61
C PRO A 322 7.08 -12.99 -2.79
N ILE A 323 8.19 -13.52 -3.32
CA ILE A 323 9.46 -12.78 -3.43
C ILE A 323 9.26 -11.46 -4.21
N THR A 324 9.75 -10.35 -3.65
CA THR A 324 9.67 -9.00 -4.21
C THR A 324 11.06 -8.36 -4.26
N ARG A 325 11.17 -7.23 -4.96
CA ARG A 325 12.35 -6.34 -4.87
C ARG A 325 11.90 -4.94 -4.44
N ALA A 326 12.65 -4.30 -3.55
CA ALA A 326 12.46 -2.88 -3.28
C ALA A 326 12.88 -2.06 -4.51
N SER A 327 12.18 -0.96 -4.78
CA SER A 327 12.64 -0.01 -5.79
C SER A 327 13.92 0.70 -5.35
N PRO A 328 14.75 1.17 -6.30
CA PRO A 328 15.89 2.02 -5.98
C PRO A 328 15.44 3.25 -5.15
N PRO A 329 16.20 3.68 -4.12
CA PRO A 329 15.81 4.81 -3.30
C PRO A 329 15.57 6.08 -4.13
N TRP A 330 14.44 6.73 -3.90
CA TRP A 330 14.06 8.03 -4.47
C TRP A 330 13.54 8.95 -3.35
N GLY A 331 13.20 10.20 -3.69
CA GLY A 331 12.57 11.14 -2.74
C GLY A 331 13.40 11.36 -1.47
N ALA A 332 12.73 11.28 -0.31
CA ALA A 332 13.34 11.48 0.99
C ALA A 332 14.44 10.44 1.26
N MET A 333 14.20 9.17 0.94
CA MET A 333 15.14 8.11 1.27
C MET A 333 16.43 8.17 0.46
N LYS A 334 16.41 8.64 -0.80
CA LYS A 334 17.64 8.93 -1.57
C LYS A 334 18.53 9.95 -0.84
N HIS A 335 17.91 11.00 -0.28
CA HIS A 335 18.63 12.03 0.48
C HIS A 335 19.16 11.49 1.82
N LEU A 336 18.29 10.83 2.58
CA LEU A 336 18.61 10.33 3.93
C LEU A 336 19.68 9.24 3.91
N HIS A 337 19.67 8.34 2.92
CA HIS A 337 20.71 7.32 2.75
C HIS A 337 22.10 7.90 2.55
N LYS A 338 22.20 9.09 1.97
CA LYS A 338 23.46 9.80 1.81
C LYS A 338 23.80 10.62 3.06
N LYS A 339 22.84 11.39 3.56
CA LYS A 339 23.12 12.42 4.57
C LYS A 339 23.22 11.90 6.00
N ILE A 340 22.51 10.85 6.37
CA ILE A 340 22.56 10.31 7.73
C ILE A 340 23.99 9.83 8.06
N PRO A 341 24.64 8.94 7.27
CA PRO A 341 25.99 8.47 7.60
C PRO A 341 27.05 9.59 7.55
N GLU A 342 26.96 10.48 6.54
CA GLU A 342 27.85 11.64 6.42
C GLU A 342 27.78 12.53 7.68
N MET A 343 26.56 12.80 8.18
CA MET A 343 26.36 13.67 9.33
C MET A 343 26.77 13.00 10.64
N ALA A 344 26.42 11.72 10.83
CA ALA A 344 26.78 10.95 12.01
C ALA A 344 28.30 10.88 12.18
N SER A 345 29.04 10.51 11.12
CA SER A 345 30.50 10.48 11.13
C SER A 345 31.11 11.85 11.41
N LYS A 346 30.67 12.89 10.69
CA LYS A 346 31.23 14.24 10.85
C LYS A 346 31.00 14.79 12.27
N LYS A 347 29.80 14.63 12.81
CA LYS A 347 29.42 15.19 14.12
C LYS A 347 30.03 14.39 15.26
N SER A 348 30.12 13.07 15.14
CA SER A 348 30.84 12.24 16.09
C SER A 348 32.34 12.62 16.17
N GLN A 349 33.00 12.90 15.05
CA GLN A 349 34.39 13.36 15.08
C GLN A 349 34.56 14.73 15.71
N MET A 350 33.62 15.65 15.44
CA MET A 350 33.72 17.04 15.90
C MET A 350 33.36 17.21 17.39
N TYR A 351 32.40 16.44 17.89
CA TYR A 351 31.85 16.61 19.24
C TYR A 351 31.94 15.33 20.10
N GLY A 352 32.56 14.26 19.60
CA GLY A 352 32.69 13.00 20.33
C GLY A 352 33.37 13.14 21.68
N TYR A 353 34.31 14.09 21.80
CA TYR A 353 34.96 14.41 23.07
C TYR A 353 33.98 14.87 24.17
N LEU A 354 32.82 15.44 23.79
CA LEU A 354 31.79 15.83 24.75
C LEU A 354 31.05 14.61 25.32
N LEU A 355 30.93 13.52 24.54
CA LEU A 355 30.32 12.27 25.01
C LEU A 355 31.20 11.55 26.04
N ASP A 356 32.52 11.73 25.95
CA ASP A 356 33.47 11.16 26.89
C ASP A 356 33.56 11.96 28.21
N GLN A 357 33.03 13.18 28.26
CA GLN A 357 32.97 14.02 29.47
C GLN A 357 31.71 13.79 30.32
N GLU A 358 30.67 13.17 29.76
CA GLU A 358 29.43 12.81 30.48
C GLU A 358 29.43 11.37 31.04
N LYS A 359 30.48 10.59 30.78
CA LYS A 359 30.71 9.26 31.39
C LYS A 359 31.53 9.38 32.67
#